data_AF-A0A4P9Z262-F1
#
_entry.id   AF-A0A4P9Z262-F1
#
_cell.length_a   1.000
_cell.length_b   1.000
_cell.length_c   1.000
_cell.angle_alpha   90.00
_cell.angle_beta   90.00
_cell.angle_gamma   90.00
#
_symmetry.space_group_name_H-M   'P 1'
#
loop_
_entity.id
_entity.type
_entity.pdbx_description
1 polymer ?
#
loop_
_entity_poly.entity_id
_entity_poly.type
_entity_poly.pdbx_seq_one_letter_code
_entity_poly.pdbx_strand_id
1 'polypeptide(L)'
;MNLTADALAQRLEECDALTFSWQEQLSEPCTEQVLLEAARYLQPRHYQEVLEERDANGYCGYPVCERSPKAVGSKYKIDFSRQVVYDQSALKAFCSRRCQAASRFYALQLNPQPVHLRDMDR
;
A
#
# COMPACT_ATOMS: atom_id res chain seq x y z
N MET A 1 12.02 -37.43 -1.86
CA MET A 1 11.03 -36.34 -1.75
C MET A 1 11.25 -35.69 -0.40
N ASN A 2 11.83 -34.49 -0.37
CA ASN A 2 12.15 -33.78 0.87
C ASN A 2 10.88 -33.09 1.36
N LEU A 3 10.14 -33.76 2.24
CA LEU A 3 8.88 -33.30 2.85
C LEU A 3 8.94 -31.85 3.39
N THR A 4 10.13 -31.34 3.70
CA THR A 4 10.34 -29.97 4.17
C THR A 4 10.36 -28.92 3.06
N ALA A 5 10.87 -29.24 1.87
CA ALA A 5 10.90 -28.31 0.74
C ALA A 5 9.50 -28.14 0.14
N ASP A 6 8.76 -29.24 0.02
CA ASP A 6 7.38 -29.23 -0.49
C ASP A 6 6.44 -28.47 0.47
N ALA A 7 6.58 -28.65 1.78
CA ALA A 7 5.80 -27.90 2.77
C ALA A 7 6.12 -26.39 2.79
N LEU A 8 7.38 -26.00 2.57
CA LEU A 8 7.76 -24.59 2.45
C LEU A 8 7.21 -23.95 1.17
N ALA A 9 7.23 -24.70 0.06
CA ALA A 9 6.66 -24.25 -1.21
C ALA A 9 5.14 -24.06 -1.08
N GLN A 10 4.44 -24.99 -0.46
CA GLN A 10 3.01 -24.88 -0.20
C GLN A 10 2.69 -23.67 0.69
N ARG A 11 3.43 -23.48 1.79
CA ARG A 11 3.25 -22.32 2.67
C ARG A 11 3.51 -20.98 1.95
N LEU A 12 4.50 -20.94 1.06
CA LEU A 12 4.78 -19.76 0.24
C LEU A 12 3.56 -19.43 -0.64
N GLU A 13 3.03 -20.43 -1.36
CA GLU A 13 1.88 -20.26 -2.25
C GLU A 13 0.63 -19.78 -1.48
N GLU A 14 0.34 -20.39 -0.34
CA GLU A 14 -0.79 -19.98 0.53
C GLU A 14 -0.64 -18.54 1.03
N CYS A 15 0.57 -18.15 1.46
CA CYS A 15 0.83 -16.79 1.93
C CYS A 15 0.77 -15.76 0.80
N ASP A 16 1.25 -16.11 -0.39
CA ASP A 16 1.22 -15.23 -1.56
C ASP A 16 -0.22 -15.04 -2.04
N ALA A 17 -1.03 -16.10 -2.09
CA ALA A 17 -2.46 -16.02 -2.40
C ALA A 17 -3.23 -15.15 -1.39
N LEU A 18 -2.94 -15.31 -0.09
CA LEU A 18 -3.55 -14.49 0.96
C LEU A 18 -3.12 -13.02 0.84
N THR A 19 -1.84 -12.77 0.60
CA THR A 19 -1.30 -11.42 0.36
C THR A 19 -2.05 -10.75 -0.79
N PHE A 20 -2.21 -11.47 -1.91
CA PHE A 20 -2.93 -10.97 -3.08
C PHE A 20 -4.38 -10.62 -2.76
N SER A 21 -5.11 -11.47 -2.02
CA SER A 21 -6.50 -11.17 -1.63
C SER A 21 -6.61 -9.88 -0.79
N TRP A 22 -5.62 -9.60 0.06
CA TRP A 22 -5.58 -8.34 0.82
C TRP A 22 -5.29 -7.14 -0.09
N GLN A 23 -4.45 -7.30 -1.11
CA GLN A 23 -4.20 -6.23 -2.08
C GLN A 23 -5.49 -5.89 -2.86
N GLU A 24 -6.21 -6.89 -3.34
CA GLU A 24 -7.51 -6.71 -4.01
C GLU A 24 -8.55 -6.06 -3.08
N GLN A 25 -8.61 -6.48 -1.81
CA GLN A 25 -9.54 -5.87 -0.86
C GLN A 25 -9.21 -4.40 -0.59
N LEU A 26 -7.93 -4.04 -0.54
CA LEU A 26 -7.49 -2.65 -0.31
C LEU A 26 -7.48 -1.79 -1.58
N SER A 27 -7.65 -2.34 -2.78
CA SER A 27 -7.77 -1.55 -4.01
C SER A 27 -9.11 -0.81 -4.10
N GLU A 28 -10.12 -1.25 -3.35
CA GLU A 28 -11.39 -0.57 -3.14
C GLU A 28 -11.43 0.12 -1.76
N PRO A 29 -12.31 1.11 -1.53
CA PRO A 29 -12.42 1.75 -0.22
C PRO A 29 -12.80 0.76 0.89
N CYS A 30 -12.08 0.82 2.02
CA CYS A 30 -12.25 -0.10 3.13
C CYS A 30 -12.39 0.61 4.48
N THR A 31 -12.70 -0.15 5.54
CA THR A 31 -12.70 0.36 6.91
C THR A 31 -11.28 0.39 7.49
N GLU A 32 -11.09 1.15 8.58
CA GLU A 32 -9.82 1.18 9.31
C GLU A 32 -9.46 -0.19 9.90
N GLN A 33 -10.45 -0.98 10.33
CA GLN A 33 -10.24 -2.32 10.85
C GLN A 33 -9.62 -3.25 9.80
N VAL A 34 -10.18 -3.25 8.57
CA VAL A 34 -9.65 -4.00 7.43
C VAL A 34 -8.21 -3.61 7.12
N LEU A 35 -7.92 -2.30 7.14
CA LEU A 35 -6.56 -1.80 6.90
C LEU A 35 -5.56 -2.29 7.98
N LEU A 36 -5.98 -2.33 9.25
CA LEU A 36 -5.13 -2.82 10.34
C LEU A 36 -4.88 -4.32 10.26
N GLU A 37 -5.89 -5.11 9.88
CA GLU A 37 -5.76 -6.57 9.71
C GLU A 37 -4.80 -6.90 8.56
N ALA A 38 -4.91 -6.17 7.44
CA ALA A 38 -4.06 -6.35 6.27
C ALA A 38 -2.56 -6.15 6.57
N ALA A 39 -2.20 -5.31 7.55
CA ALA A 39 -0.81 -5.02 7.89
C ALA A 39 0.01 -6.27 8.22
N ARG A 40 -0.63 -7.32 8.74
CA ARG A 40 0.00 -8.61 9.07
C ARG A 40 0.46 -9.38 7.83
N TYR A 41 -0.18 -9.15 6.69
CA TYR A 41 0.02 -9.89 5.45
C TYR A 41 0.71 -9.07 4.35
N LEU A 42 0.99 -7.79 4.62
CA LEU A 42 1.61 -6.91 3.63
C LEU A 42 3.09 -6.63 3.94
N GLN A 43 3.84 -6.42 2.86
CA GLN A 43 5.15 -5.78 2.88
C GLN A 43 5.00 -4.35 2.33
N PRO A 44 5.96 -3.45 2.56
CA PRO A 44 5.94 -2.11 1.99
C PRO A 44 5.72 -2.09 0.47
N ARG A 45 6.30 -3.07 -0.27
CA ARG A 45 6.10 -3.20 -1.73
C ARG A 45 4.66 -3.54 -2.12
N HIS A 46 4.00 -4.46 -1.40
CA HIS A 46 2.63 -4.86 -1.69
C HIS A 46 1.67 -3.69 -1.45
N TYR A 47 1.94 -2.88 -0.42
CA TYR A 47 1.16 -1.67 -0.19
C TYR A 47 1.40 -0.61 -1.27
N GLN A 48 2.61 -0.48 -1.80
CA GLN A 48 2.87 0.41 -2.94
C GLN A 48 2.05 -0.01 -4.17
N GLU A 49 2.00 -1.30 -4.49
CA GLU A 49 1.16 -1.84 -5.57
C GLU A 49 -0.33 -1.50 -5.33
N VAL A 50 -0.82 -1.59 -4.10
CA VAL A 50 -2.18 -1.13 -3.74
C VAL A 50 -2.37 0.36 -4.05
N LEU A 51 -1.38 1.22 -3.78
CA LEU A 51 -1.49 2.65 -4.12
C LEU A 51 -1.63 2.88 -5.63
N GLU A 52 -0.89 2.10 -6.42
CA GLU A 52 -0.87 2.19 -7.88
C GLU A 52 -2.22 1.71 -8.46
N GLU A 53 -2.74 0.58 -7.99
CA GLU A 53 -4.07 0.07 -8.39
C GLU A 53 -5.20 1.03 -8.00
N ARG A 54 -5.13 1.62 -6.80
CA ARG A 54 -6.12 2.63 -6.37
C ARG A 54 -6.10 3.87 -7.27
N ASP A 55 -4.92 4.36 -7.64
CA ASP A 55 -4.78 5.51 -8.54
C ASP A 55 -5.35 5.17 -9.93
N ALA A 56 -5.08 3.97 -10.44
CA ALA A 56 -5.64 3.46 -11.70
C ALA A 56 -7.18 3.39 -11.67
N ASN A 57 -7.76 3.00 -10.52
CA ASN A 57 -9.22 2.97 -10.29
C ASN A 57 -9.82 4.34 -9.96
N GLY A 58 -9.01 5.40 -9.88
CA GLY A 58 -9.50 6.75 -9.59
C GLY A 58 -9.85 6.99 -8.12
N TYR A 59 -9.32 6.19 -7.22
CA TYR A 59 -9.43 6.36 -5.77
C TYR A 59 -8.17 6.98 -5.16
N CYS A 60 -8.36 7.76 -4.10
CA CYS A 60 -7.26 8.23 -3.26
C CYS A 60 -6.51 7.01 -2.71
N GLY A 61 -5.19 7.00 -2.83
CA GLY A 61 -4.31 5.93 -2.39
C GLY A 61 -4.31 5.66 -0.88
N TYR A 62 -5.04 6.42 -0.06
CA TYR A 62 -5.27 6.00 1.33
C TYR A 62 -6.50 5.07 1.38
N PRO A 63 -6.37 3.78 1.77
CA PRO A 63 -7.44 2.79 1.59
C PRO A 63 -8.78 3.13 2.27
N VAL A 64 -8.73 3.84 3.40
CA VAL A 64 -9.93 4.28 4.15
C VAL A 64 -10.61 5.51 3.50
N CYS A 65 -10.13 5.98 2.35
CA CYS A 65 -10.68 7.16 1.67
C CYS A 65 -11.35 6.79 0.34
N GLU A 66 -12.63 7.15 0.23
CA GLU A 66 -13.46 6.95 -0.97
C GLU A 66 -13.32 8.07 -2.02
N ARG A 67 -12.63 9.17 -1.68
CA ARG A 67 -12.51 10.32 -2.61
C ARG A 67 -11.52 10.03 -3.71
N SER A 68 -11.71 10.64 -4.87
CA SER A 68 -10.70 10.61 -5.94
C SER A 68 -9.46 11.42 -5.60
N PRO A 69 -8.29 11.07 -6.19
CA PRO A 69 -7.08 11.85 -6.06
C PRO A 69 -7.24 13.26 -6.64
N LYS A 70 -6.39 14.19 -6.21
CA LYS A 70 -6.40 15.53 -6.80
C LYS A 70 -5.84 15.48 -8.21
N ALA A 71 -6.57 16.05 -9.17
CA ALA A 71 -6.01 16.34 -10.49
C ALA A 71 -4.83 17.31 -10.34
N VAL A 72 -3.60 16.83 -10.49
CA VAL A 72 -2.41 17.69 -10.47
C VAL A 72 -1.99 17.98 -11.91
N GLY A 73 -2.13 19.24 -12.33
CA GLY A 73 -1.83 19.67 -13.70
C GLY A 73 -0.36 19.51 -14.11
N SER A 74 0.60 19.86 -13.24
CA SER A 74 2.04 19.76 -13.54
C SER A 74 2.78 18.85 -12.55
N LYS A 75 3.67 17.98 -13.06
CA LYS A 75 4.54 17.10 -12.25
C LYS A 75 5.37 17.91 -11.24
N TYR A 76 5.88 19.05 -11.67
CA TYR A 76 6.69 19.93 -10.83
C TYR A 76 5.96 21.21 -10.50
N LYS A 77 6.15 21.71 -9.28
CA LYS A 77 5.74 23.04 -8.85
C LYS A 77 6.97 23.82 -8.39
N ILE A 78 7.21 24.96 -9.00
CA ILE A 78 8.30 25.86 -8.64
C ILE A 78 7.78 26.85 -7.60
N ASP A 79 8.47 26.96 -6.47
CA ASP A 79 8.25 27.99 -5.47
C ASP A 79 9.43 28.96 -5.51
N PHE A 80 9.19 30.12 -6.14
CA PHE A 80 10.20 31.15 -6.30
C PHE A 80 10.63 31.79 -4.97
N SER A 81 9.76 31.79 -3.95
CA SER A 81 10.07 32.39 -2.65
C SER A 81 11.07 31.56 -1.86
N ARG A 82 11.00 30.23 -2.01
CA ARG A 82 11.90 29.27 -1.37
C ARG A 82 13.01 28.77 -2.29
N GLN A 83 12.95 29.12 -3.57
CA GLN A 83 13.82 28.58 -4.63
C GLN A 83 13.84 27.04 -4.63
N VAL A 84 12.68 26.41 -4.40
CA VAL A 84 12.52 24.94 -4.37
C VAL A 84 11.62 24.49 -5.50
N VAL A 85 12.02 23.39 -6.15
CA VAL A 85 11.17 22.64 -7.09
C VAL A 85 10.58 21.45 -6.35
N TYR A 86 9.27 21.46 -6.17
CA TYR A 86 8.55 20.33 -5.58
C TYR A 86 8.16 19.34 -6.66
N ASP A 87 8.54 18.06 -6.49
CA ASP A 87 7.93 16.96 -7.23
C ASP A 87 6.58 16.62 -6.60
N GLN A 88 5.50 16.81 -7.36
CA GLN A 88 4.14 16.55 -6.93
C GLN A 88 3.65 15.15 -7.33
N SER A 89 4.51 14.30 -7.90
CA SER A 89 4.15 12.93 -8.31
C SER A 89 3.56 12.14 -7.15
N ALA A 90 4.15 12.23 -5.96
CA ALA A 90 3.66 11.56 -4.76
C ALA A 90 2.33 12.13 -4.22
N LEU A 91 1.89 13.31 -4.67
CA LEU A 91 0.60 13.91 -4.31
C LEU A 91 -0.50 13.56 -5.32
N LYS A 92 -0.14 13.10 -6.53
CA LYS A 92 -1.10 12.75 -7.58
C LYS A 92 -2.06 11.67 -7.13
N ALA A 93 -1.57 10.68 -6.38
CA ALA A 93 -2.36 9.56 -5.89
C ALA A 93 -3.23 9.90 -4.66
N PHE A 94 -3.25 11.13 -4.13
CA PHE A 94 -3.99 11.44 -2.90
C PHE A 94 -4.94 12.64 -3.02
N CYS A 95 -6.08 12.56 -2.34
CA CYS A 95 -7.03 13.67 -2.28
C CYS A 95 -6.55 14.83 -1.38
N SER A 96 -5.61 14.59 -0.45
CA SER A 96 -5.12 15.61 0.49
C SER A 96 -3.76 15.23 1.10
N ARG A 97 -3.05 16.25 1.63
CA ARG A 97 -1.81 16.02 2.41
C ARG A 97 -2.03 15.15 3.64
N ARG A 98 -3.22 15.21 4.26
CA ARG A 98 -3.59 14.37 5.40
C ARG A 98 -3.64 12.90 5.00
N CYS A 99 -4.29 12.58 3.88
CA CYS A 99 -4.36 11.20 3.37
C CYS A 99 -2.97 10.70 2.95
N GLN A 100 -2.17 11.54 2.31
CA GLN A 100 -0.77 11.20 1.98
C GLN A 100 0.04 10.89 3.24
N ALA A 101 -0.04 11.73 4.27
CA ALA A 101 0.67 11.53 5.53
C ALA A 101 0.20 10.27 6.27
N ALA A 102 -1.12 10.03 6.34
CA ALA A 102 -1.69 8.83 6.96
C ALA A 102 -1.28 7.55 6.21
N SER A 103 -1.36 7.55 4.87
CA SER A 103 -0.91 6.43 4.04
C SER A 103 0.58 6.15 4.20
N ARG A 104 1.42 7.20 4.22
CA ARG A 104 2.86 7.05 4.47
C ARG A 104 3.14 6.52 5.88
N PHE A 105 2.40 6.99 6.88
CA PHE A 105 2.54 6.52 8.27
C PHE A 105 2.22 5.03 8.36
N TYR A 106 1.15 4.57 7.70
CA TYR A 106 0.82 3.15 7.60
C TYR A 106 1.94 2.35 6.92
N ALA A 107 2.42 2.81 5.74
CA ALA A 107 3.46 2.11 4.99
C ALA A 107 4.75 1.90 5.79
N LEU A 108 5.14 2.88 6.62
CA LEU A 108 6.34 2.81 7.46
C LEU A 108 6.23 1.79 8.61
N GLN A 109 5.02 1.36 8.97
CA GLN A 109 4.78 0.37 10.02
C GLN A 109 4.74 -1.07 9.48
N LEU A 110 4.74 -1.25 8.16
CA LEU A 110 4.69 -2.58 7.55
C LEU A 110 6.01 -3.33 7.72
N ASN A 111 5.91 -4.60 8.11
CA ASN A 111 7.07 -5.47 8.26
C ASN A 111 7.69 -5.77 6.88
N PRO A 112 8.99 -5.54 6.66
CA PRO A 112 9.65 -5.88 5.40
C PRO A 112 9.93 -7.39 5.23
N GLN A 113 9.85 -8.19 6.30
CA GLN A 113 10.08 -9.63 6.25
C GLN A 113 9.03 -10.33 5.37
N PRO A 114 9.43 -11.31 4.53
CA PRO A 114 8.49 -12.11 3.75
C PRO A 114 7.41 -12.77 4.62
N VAL A 115 6.16 -12.75 4.15
CA VAL A 115 4.97 -13.15 4.93
C VAL A 115 5.07 -14.62 5.37
N HIS A 116 5.50 -15.51 4.47
CA HIS A 116 5.67 -16.93 4.76
C HIS A 116 6.73 -17.23 5.84
N LEU A 117 7.62 -16.28 6.16
CA LEU A 117 8.60 -16.41 7.24
C LEU A 117 8.15 -15.81 8.58
N ARG A 118 6.97 -15.16 8.62
CA ARG A 118 6.44 -14.55 9.85
C ARG A 118 5.85 -15.61 10.76
N ASP A 119 6.04 -15.43 12.06
CA ASP A 119 5.33 -16.18 13.09
C ASP A 119 3.95 -15.55 13.25
N MET A 120 2.95 -16.18 12.65
CA MET A 120 1.56 -15.69 12.60
C MET A 120 0.68 -16.29 13.70
N ASP A 121 1.26 -17.15 14.56
CA ASP A 121 0.54 -17.89 15.61
C ASP A 121 0.42 -17.08 16.93
N ARG A 122 0.47 -15.75 16.86
CA ARG A 122 0.35 -14.84 18.03
C ARG A 122 -0.70 -13.74 17.85
#